data_AF-A0A938ISQ9-F1
#
_entry.id   AF-A0A938ISQ9-F1
#
_cell.length_a   1.000
_cell.length_b   1.000
_cell.length_c   1.000
_cell.angle_alpha   90.00
_cell.angle_beta   90.00
_cell.angle_gamma   90.00
#
_symmetry.space_group_name_H-M   'P 1'
#
loop_
_entity.id
_entity.type
_entity.pdbx_description
1 polymer ?
#
loop_
_entity_poly.entity_id
_entity_poly.type
_entity_poly.pdbx_seq_one_letter_code
_entity_poly.pdbx_strand_id
1 'polypeptide(L)'
;MKTTRIEIEGPNGTATIRREDRRIVITGTRVTKVVERRDGQGVPVGEAFELVGRADNRQANVVVARMLQKYLDGQRGTEGDVAEYLRVIETFAD
;
A
#
# COMPACT_ATOMS: atom_id res chain seq x y z
N MET A 1 -23.25 2.61 6.59
CA MET A 1 -21.78 2.68 6.77
C MET A 1 -21.18 3.13 5.44
N LYS A 2 -20.42 4.23 5.41
CA LYS A 2 -19.90 4.80 4.15
C LYS A 2 -18.54 4.17 3.87
N THR A 3 -18.48 3.23 2.94
CA THR A 3 -17.20 2.64 2.51
C THR A 3 -16.46 3.69 1.70
N THR A 4 -15.56 4.42 2.36
CA THR A 4 -14.59 5.26 1.65
C THR A 4 -13.55 4.32 1.02
N ARG A 5 -13.13 4.60 -0.21
CA ARG A 5 -12.10 3.86 -0.95
C ARG A 5 -11.14 4.84 -1.56
N ILE A 6 -9.84 4.64 -1.36
CA ILE A 6 -8.78 5.39 -2.06
C ILE A 6 -7.89 4.40 -2.79
N GLU A 7 -7.54 4.75 -4.03
CA GLU A 7 -6.56 4.06 -4.84
C GLU A 7 -5.24 4.81 -4.71
N ILE A 8 -4.16 4.06 -4.49
CA ILE A 8 -2.81 4.59 -4.36
C ILE A 8 -1.96 3.90 -5.41
N GLU A 9 -1.25 4.70 -6.19
CA GLU A 9 -0.32 4.25 -7.21
C GLU A 9 1.10 4.60 -6.76
N GLY A 10 1.99 3.63 -6.88
CA GLY A 10 3.42 3.83 -6.71
C GLY A 10 4.18 3.23 -7.90
N PRO A 11 5.48 3.57 -8.03
CA PRO A 11 6.31 3.10 -9.15
C PRO A 11 6.34 1.58 -9.33
N ASN A 12 6.16 0.84 -8.23
CA ASN A 12 6.23 -0.62 -8.20
C ASN A 12 4.87 -1.26 -7.90
N GLY A 13 3.74 -0.55 -7.90
CA GLY A 13 2.48 -1.22 -7.60
C GLY A 13 1.30 -0.30 -7.39
N THR A 14 0.16 -0.91 -7.08
CA THR A 14 -1.06 -0.20 -6.70
C THR A 14 -1.67 -0.80 -5.45
N ALA A 15 -2.38 0.00 -4.67
CA ALA A 15 -3.10 -0.44 -3.49
C ALA A 15 -4.45 0.27 -3.38
N THR A 16 -5.38 -0.38 -2.71
CA THR A 16 -6.68 0.15 -2.33
C THR A 16 -6.80 0.12 -0.82
N ILE A 17 -7.14 1.25 -0.22
CA ILE A 17 -7.43 1.36 1.23
C ILE A 17 -8.95 1.41 1.44
N ARG A 18 -9.46 0.61 2.38
CA ARG A 18 -10.86 0.57 2.78
C ARG A 18 -11.00 0.45 4.31
N ARG A 19 -12.02 1.09 4.90
CA ARG A 19 -12.37 0.95 6.32
C ARG A 19 -13.47 -0.10 6.48
N GLU A 20 -13.23 -1.08 7.35
CA GLU A 20 -14.19 -2.10 7.78
C GLU A 20 -14.33 -2.02 9.30
N ASP A 21 -15.37 -1.32 9.78
CA ASP A 21 -15.59 -1.03 11.19
C ASP A 21 -14.37 -0.38 11.87
N ARG A 22 -13.64 -1.16 12.68
CA ARG A 22 -12.43 -0.76 13.41
C ARG A 22 -11.14 -1.13 12.67
N ARG A 23 -11.23 -1.78 11.52
CA ARG A 23 -10.10 -2.24 10.71
C ARG A 23 -9.91 -1.32 9.52
N ILE A 24 -8.65 -1.11 9.17
CA ILE A 24 -8.26 -0.46 7.92
C ILE A 24 -7.60 -1.56 7.09
N VAL A 25 -8.26 -1.97 6.01
CA VAL A 25 -7.78 -3.03 5.13
C VAL A 25 -7.17 -2.39 3.89
N ILE A 26 -5.97 -2.84 3.54
CA ILE A 26 -5.22 -2.33 2.39
C ILE A 26 -4.87 -3.52 1.51
N THR A 27 -5.40 -3.57 0.30
CA THR A 27 -5.15 -4.65 -0.67
C THR A 27 -4.47 -4.09 -1.89
N GLY A 28 -3.43 -4.73 -2.39
CA GLY A 28 -2.68 -4.21 -3.53
C GLY A 28 -1.93 -5.27 -4.31
N THR A 29 -1.28 -4.83 -5.38
CA THR A 29 -0.34 -5.63 -6.17
C THR A 29 0.98 -4.87 -6.26
N ARG A 30 2.09 -5.54 -5.95
CA ARG A 30 3.45 -5.01 -6.16
C ARG A 30 4.15 -5.76 -7.28
N VAL A 31 4.95 -5.08 -8.09
CA VAL A 31 5.85 -5.66 -9.09
C VAL A 31 7.07 -6.21 -8.36
N THR A 32 7.35 -7.50 -8.54
CA THR A 32 8.47 -8.20 -7.89
C THR A 32 9.64 -8.40 -8.84
N LYS A 33 9.37 -8.54 -10.13
CA LYS A 33 10.38 -8.67 -11.19
C LYS A 33 9.77 -8.35 -12.55
N VAL A 34 10.62 -8.03 -13.52
CA VAL A 34 10.26 -7.94 -14.93
C VAL A 34 10.87 -9.12 -15.65
N VAL A 35 10.06 -9.88 -16.39
CA VAL A 35 10.52 -11.02 -17.19
C VAL A 35 10.53 -10.60 -18.65
N GLU A 36 11.66 -10.77 -19.32
CA GLU A 36 11.79 -10.48 -20.75
C GLU A 36 11.21 -11.63 -21.57
N ARG A 37 10.32 -11.30 -22.51
CA ARG A 37 9.79 -12.24 -23.50
C ARG A 37 10.75 -12.39 -24.67
N ARG A 38 10.55 -13.43 -25.49
CA ARG A 38 11.37 -13.72 -26.68
C ARG A 38 11.38 -12.60 -27.73
N ASP A 39 10.40 -11.70 -27.69
CA ASP A 39 10.28 -10.52 -28.55
C ASP A 39 10.96 -9.27 -27.96
N GLY A 40 11.66 -9.41 -26.83
CA GLY A 40 12.32 -8.30 -26.12
C GLY A 40 11.36 -7.46 -25.25
N GLN A 41 10.08 -7.82 -25.17
CA GLN A 41 9.13 -7.10 -24.32
C GLN A 41 9.28 -7.52 -22.86
N GLY A 42 9.54 -6.56 -21.96
CA GLY A 42 9.51 -6.77 -20.52
C GLY A 42 8.08 -6.85 -20.00
N VAL A 43 7.71 -7.94 -19.33
CA VAL A 43 6.41 -8.10 -18.67
C VAL A 43 6.60 -8.06 -17.14
N PRO A 44 5.95 -7.12 -16.44
CA PRO A 44 6.01 -7.07 -14.98
C PRO A 44 5.27 -8.27 -14.38
N VAL A 45 5.91 -8.94 -13.42
CA VAL A 45 5.32 -10.00 -12.60
C VAL A 45 4.99 -9.41 -11.24
N GLY A 46 3.70 -9.44 -10.90
CA GLY A 46 3.17 -8.90 -9.66
C GLY A 46 2.95 -9.95 -8.57
N GLU A 47 2.94 -9.51 -7.32
CA GLU A 47 2.49 -10.25 -6.14
C GLU A 47 1.37 -9.46 -5.47
N ALA A 48 0.24 -10.12 -5.20
CA ALA A 48 -0.84 -9.52 -4.44
C ALA A 48 -0.50 -9.51 -2.94
N PHE A 49 -0.91 -8.47 -2.23
CA PHE A 49 -0.73 -8.37 -0.78
C PHE A 49 -1.97 -7.81 -0.09
N GLU A 50 -2.09 -8.11 1.20
CA GLU A 50 -3.04 -7.51 2.11
C GLU A 50 -2.32 -7.04 3.38
N LEU A 51 -2.60 -5.81 3.81
CA LEU A 51 -2.16 -5.26 5.08
C LEU A 51 -3.38 -4.84 5.89
N VAL A 52 -3.35 -5.10 7.20
CA VAL A 52 -4.45 -4.77 8.11
C VAL A 52 -3.95 -3.86 9.22
N GLY A 53 -4.44 -2.63 9.21
CA GLY A 53 -4.29 -1.65 10.28
C GLY A 53 -5.51 -1.61 11.21
N ARG A 54 -5.45 -0.72 12.19
CA ARG A 54 -6.51 -0.52 13.19
C ARG A 54 -6.76 0.96 13.41
N ALA A 55 -8.03 1.37 13.37
CA ALA A 55 -8.40 2.77 13.56
C ALA A 55 -7.95 3.33 14.94
N ASP A 56 -7.94 2.49 15.97
CA ASP A 56 -7.59 2.86 17.35
C ASP A 56 -6.10 2.66 17.71
N ASN A 57 -5.26 2.21 16.78
CA ASN A 57 -3.87 1.87 17.06
C ASN A 57 -2.90 2.53 16.08
N ARG A 58 -2.43 3.72 16.47
CA ARG A 58 -1.45 4.50 15.71
C ARG A 58 -0.14 3.74 15.46
N GLN A 59 0.38 2.98 16.44
CA GLN A 59 1.60 2.20 16.25
C GLN A 59 1.44 1.12 15.17
N ALA A 60 0.32 0.40 15.17
CA ALA A 60 0.02 -0.57 14.11
C ALA A 60 -0.05 0.13 12.74
N ASN A 61 -0.67 1.31 12.67
CA ASN A 61 -0.79 2.07 11.43
C ASN A 61 0.56 2.58 10.92
N VAL A 62 1.51 2.91 11.79
CA VAL A 62 2.90 3.25 11.40
C VAL A 62 3.60 2.05 10.73
N VAL A 63 3.44 0.84 11.28
CA VAL A 63 4.01 -0.37 10.68
C VAL A 63 3.37 -0.64 9.31
N VAL A 64 2.05 -0.50 9.21
CA VAL A 64 1.32 -0.64 7.94
C VAL A 64 1.78 0.39 6.91
N ALA A 65 1.95 1.66 7.30
CA ALA A 65 2.46 2.71 6.41
C ALA A 65 3.86 2.39 5.88
N ARG A 66 4.76 1.88 6.73
CA ARG A 66 6.11 1.46 6.31
C ARG A 66 6.07 0.28 5.34
N MET A 67 5.20 -0.70 5.56
CA MET A 67 5.04 -1.82 4.65
C MET A 67 4.45 -1.38 3.30
N LEU A 68 3.47 -0.48 3.33
CA LEU A 68 2.84 0.06 2.13
C LEU A 68 3.84 0.84 1.27
N GLN A 69 4.61 1.74 1.88
CA GLN A 69 5.72 2.44 1.22
C GLN A 69 6.70 1.46 0.58
N LYS A 70 7.13 0.43 1.31
CA LYS A 70 8.07 -0.58 0.79
C LYS A 70 7.49 -1.32 -0.42
N TYR A 71 6.18 -1.58 -0.45
CA TYR A 71 5.53 -2.35 -1.51
C TYR A 71 5.25 -1.50 -2.75
N LEU A 72 4.89 -0.23 -2.59
CA LEU A 72 4.55 0.65 -3.70
C LEU A 72 5.76 1.37 -4.28
N ASP A 73 6.72 1.78 -3.43
CA ASP A 73 7.87 2.61 -3.85
C ASP A 73 9.20 1.85 -3.83
N GLY A 74 9.23 0.64 -3.23
CA GLY A 74 10.44 -0.12 -2.98
C GLY A 74 11.22 0.38 -1.75
N GLN A 75 12.46 -0.11 -1.56
CA GLN A 75 13.39 0.41 -0.53
C GLN A 75 13.95 1.79 -0.92
N ARG A 76 13.08 2.74 -1.28
CA ARG A 76 13.45 4.12 -1.60
C ARG A 76 13.04 5.13 -0.54
N GLY A 77 12.28 4.71 0.48
CA GLY A 77 11.59 5.61 1.40
C GLY A 77 12.50 6.39 2.34
N THR A 78 12.41 7.71 2.24
CA THR A 78 12.81 8.61 3.32
C THR A 78 11.71 8.64 4.39
N GLU A 79 11.98 9.18 5.59
CA GLU A 79 10.95 9.30 6.63
C GLU A 79 9.71 10.11 6.20
N GLY A 80 9.85 11.00 5.21
CA GLY A 80 8.77 11.83 4.68
C GLY A 80 7.68 11.03 3.96
N ASP A 81 8.06 10.01 3.19
CA ASP A 81 7.12 9.21 2.40
C ASP A 81 6.21 8.36 3.32
N VAL A 82 6.78 7.83 4.42
CA VAL A 82 6.02 7.08 5.43
C VAL A 82 4.97 7.96 6.11
N ALA A 83 5.26 9.25 6.34
CA ALA A 83 4.33 10.18 6.96
C ALA A 83 3.11 10.47 6.06
N GLU A 84 3.29 10.49 4.74
CA GLU A 84 2.20 10.65 3.78
C GLU A 84 1.24 9.46 3.82
N TYR A 85 1.76 8.23 3.71
CA TYR A 85 0.94 7.02 3.83
C TYR A 85 0.23 6.95 5.19
N LEU A 86 0.89 7.34 6.27
CA LEU A 86 0.29 7.37 7.60
C LEU A 86 -0.89 8.35 7.66
N ARG A 87 -0.76 9.57 7.10
CA ARG A 87 -1.86 10.54 7.06
C ARG A 87 -3.06 10.00 6.28
N VAL A 88 -2.83 9.31 5.17
CA VAL A 88 -3.91 8.69 4.41
C VAL A 88 -4.61 7.64 5.28
N ILE A 89 -3.87 6.74 5.94
CA ILE A 89 -4.44 5.72 6.83
C ILE A 89 -5.22 6.38 7.99
N GLU A 90 -4.67 7.42 8.61
CA GLU A 90 -5.32 8.14 9.72
C GLU A 90 -6.60 8.86 9.29
N THR A 91 -6.67 9.36 8.06
CA THR A 91 -7.92 9.93 7.49
C THR A 91 -9.07 8.92 7.46
N PHE A 92 -8.78 7.61 7.44
CA PHE A 92 -9.78 6.55 7.53
C PHE A 92 -10.00 6.05 8.97
N ALA A 93 -9.11 6.38 9.90
CA ALA A 93 -9.21 5.97 11.29
C ALA A 93 -10.24 6.82 12.06
N ASP A 94 -10.35 8.11 11.72
CA ASP A 94 -11.37 9.03 12.23
C ASP A 94 -12.75 8.68 11.65
#